data_AF-A0A2D6E6V0-F1
#
_entry.id   AF-A0A2D6E6V0-F1
#
_cell.length_a   1.000
_cell.length_b   1.000
_cell.length_c   1.000
_cell.angle_alpha   90.00
_cell.angle_beta   90.00
_cell.angle_gamma   90.00
#
_symmetry.space_group_name_H-M   'P 1'
#
loop_
_entity.id
_entity.type
_entity.pdbx_description
1 polymer ?
#
loop_
_entity_poly.entity_id
_entity_poly.type
_entity_poly.pdbx_seq_one_letter_code
_entity_poly.pdbx_strand_id
1 'polypeptide(L)'
;MKIADIANEIFMELGEPSTLSIPPIAFWLRTNLGGLNSRLSTSFKVESETPYEVSPVMGQKEKDILKKMYLIHHYDTKLRESLGAASTDTWVEISSDGTSVRRVNKIQQSQTYQTAKRTEMEQLDQLTSAYKISKIEPLQVAGDDTVEGTYSANYIHIRERE
;
A
#
# COMPACT_ATOMS: atom_id res chain seq x y z
N MET A 1 -18.68 3.31 1.64
CA MET A 1 -17.64 4.10 2.35
C MET A 1 -17.28 5.29 1.47
N LYS A 2 -17.15 6.49 2.05
CA LYS A 2 -16.81 7.68 1.27
C LYS A 2 -15.29 7.84 1.21
N ILE A 3 -14.78 8.30 0.06
CA ILE A 3 -13.34 8.60 -0.10
C ILE A 3 -12.90 9.72 0.85
N ALA A 4 -13.82 10.62 1.20
CA ALA A 4 -13.58 11.68 2.17
C ALA A 4 -13.21 11.13 3.56
N ASP A 5 -13.77 9.99 3.95
CA ASP A 5 -13.48 9.36 5.25
C ASP A 5 -12.03 8.84 5.28
N ILE A 6 -11.59 8.18 4.20
CA ILE A 6 -10.20 7.73 4.03
C ILE A 6 -9.25 8.93 4.03
N ALA A 7 -9.62 10.01 3.33
CA ALA A 7 -8.81 11.21 3.27
C ALA A 7 -8.67 11.88 4.66
N ASN A 8 -9.72 11.83 5.48
CA ASN A 8 -9.67 12.32 6.85
C ASN A 8 -8.76 11.46 7.75
N GLU A 9 -8.83 10.13 7.62
CA GLU A 9 -7.89 9.23 8.32
C GLU A 9 -6.43 9.57 8.00
N ILE A 10 -6.11 9.75 6.72
CA ILE A 10 -4.76 10.16 6.28
C ILE A 10 -4.36 11.51 6.87
N PHE A 11 -5.28 12.49 6.87
CA PHE A 11 -5.01 13.81 7.41
C PHE A 11 -4.66 13.77 8.90
N MET A 12 -5.37 12.92 9.67
CA MET A 12 -5.08 12.69 11.09
C MET A 12 -3.76 11.93 11.30
N GLU A 13 -3.48 10.89 10.50
CA GLU A 13 -2.23 10.12 10.56
C GLU A 13 -0.99 10.98 10.26
N LEU A 14 -1.13 11.99 9.40
CA LEU A 14 -0.07 12.96 9.09
C LEU A 14 0.14 14.03 10.17
N GLY A 15 -0.65 14.03 11.24
CA GLY A 15 -0.56 15.01 12.32
C GLY A 15 -1.13 16.38 11.96
N GLU A 16 -2.18 16.41 11.13
CA GLU A 16 -2.94 17.63 10.80
C GLU A 16 -2.08 18.81 10.28
N PRO A 17 -1.30 18.59 9.21
CA PRO A 17 -0.39 19.62 8.70
C PRO A 17 -1.15 20.84 8.18
N SER A 18 -0.71 22.04 8.56
CA SER A 18 -1.33 23.31 8.14
C SER A 18 -1.24 23.59 6.63
N THR A 19 -0.35 22.91 5.91
CA THR A 19 -0.12 23.10 4.47
C THR A 19 -1.04 22.27 3.58
N LEU A 20 -1.79 21.32 4.14
CA LEU A 20 -2.58 20.36 3.39
C LEU A 20 -3.99 20.29 3.99
N SER A 21 -4.99 20.02 3.15
CA SER A 21 -6.38 19.85 3.59
C SER A 21 -6.98 18.55 3.03
N ILE A 22 -8.13 18.15 3.57
CA ILE A 22 -8.82 16.91 3.18
C ILE A 22 -9.21 16.88 1.69
N PRO A 23 -9.72 17.96 1.05
CA PRO A 23 -10.18 17.88 -0.34
C PRO A 23 -9.07 17.52 -1.37
N PRO A 24 -7.85 18.10 -1.31
CA PRO A 24 -6.73 17.65 -2.15
C PRO A 24 -6.36 16.17 -1.98
N ILE A 25 -6.38 15.67 -0.74
CA ILE A 25 -6.12 14.25 -0.45
C ILE A 25 -7.20 13.38 -1.12
N ALA A 26 -8.47 13.71 -0.89
CA ALA A 26 -9.59 12.98 -1.45
C ALA A 26 -9.58 12.97 -3.00
N PHE A 27 -9.18 14.08 -3.61
CA PHE A 27 -9.02 14.17 -5.06
C PHE A 27 -7.91 13.24 -5.56
N TRP A 28 -6.74 13.25 -4.92
CA TRP A 28 -5.64 12.36 -5.28
C TRP A 28 -6.03 10.88 -5.15
N LEU A 29 -6.74 10.52 -4.08
CA LEU A 29 -7.21 9.15 -3.89
C LEU A 29 -8.10 8.70 -5.05
N ARG A 30 -9.06 9.54 -5.48
CA ARG A 30 -9.96 9.25 -6.62
C ARG A 30 -9.20 8.98 -7.91
N THR A 31 -8.24 9.83 -8.24
CA THR A 31 -7.49 9.71 -9.51
C THR A 31 -6.54 8.52 -9.52
N ASN A 32 -6.07 8.07 -8.35
CA ASN A 32 -5.11 6.98 -8.23
C ASN A 32 -5.72 5.61 -7.89
N LEU A 33 -7.06 5.48 -7.82
CA LEU A 33 -7.73 4.18 -7.63
C LEU A 33 -7.36 3.17 -8.72
N GLY A 34 -7.13 3.61 -9.97
CA GLY A 34 -6.64 2.73 -11.03
C GLY A 34 -5.27 2.12 -10.72
N GLY A 35 -4.39 2.87 -10.05
CA GLY A 35 -3.08 2.35 -9.61
C GLY A 35 -3.21 1.28 -8.54
N LEU A 36 -4.17 1.42 -7.62
CA LEU A 36 -4.49 0.40 -6.62
C LEU A 36 -5.01 -0.88 -7.29
N ASN A 37 -5.92 -0.73 -8.25
CA ASN A 37 -6.50 -1.84 -9.01
C ASN A 37 -5.43 -2.67 -9.72
N SER A 38 -4.48 -2.01 -10.40
CA SER A 38 -3.37 -2.71 -11.06
C SER A 38 -2.46 -3.46 -10.08
N ARG A 39 -2.33 -3.00 -8.84
CA ARG A 39 -1.49 -3.67 -7.82
C ARG A 39 -2.18 -4.88 -7.19
N LEU A 40 -3.47 -4.74 -6.88
CA LEU A 40 -4.26 -5.74 -6.15
C LEU A 40 -5.06 -6.69 -7.05
N SER A 41 -5.04 -6.46 -8.38
CA SER A 41 -5.89 -7.17 -9.35
C SER A 41 -7.38 -7.05 -9.00
N THR A 42 -7.80 -5.84 -8.60
CA THR A 42 -9.19 -5.49 -8.23
C THR A 42 -9.78 -4.48 -9.20
N SER A 43 -11.07 -4.16 -9.07
CA SER A 43 -11.81 -3.25 -9.97
C SER A 43 -12.60 -2.17 -9.22
N PHE A 44 -11.95 -1.48 -8.28
CA PHE A 44 -12.55 -0.34 -7.58
C PHE A 44 -12.79 0.84 -8.52
N LYS A 45 -14.00 1.40 -8.49
CA LYS A 45 -14.39 2.59 -9.24
C LYS A 45 -15.11 3.57 -8.34
N VAL A 46 -15.04 4.85 -8.69
CA VAL A 46 -15.93 5.88 -8.13
C VAL A 46 -17.27 5.74 -8.85
N GLU A 47 -18.36 5.72 -8.10
CA GLU A 47 -19.69 5.62 -8.72
C GLU A 47 -20.04 6.92 -9.45
N SER A 48 -20.64 6.79 -10.64
CA SER A 48 -20.98 7.96 -11.48
C SER A 48 -22.11 8.79 -10.87
N GLU A 49 -23.00 8.16 -10.11
CA GLU A 49 -24.18 8.79 -9.50
C GLU A 49 -23.85 9.43 -8.14
N THR A 50 -22.90 8.86 -7.39
CA THR A 50 -22.38 9.40 -6.13
C THR A 50 -20.85 9.56 -6.24
N PRO A 51 -20.34 10.73 -6.67
CA PRO A 51 -18.91 10.94 -6.99
C PRO A 51 -17.96 10.87 -5.77
N TYR A 52 -18.49 10.47 -4.62
CA TYR A 52 -17.81 10.39 -3.34
C TYR A 52 -17.70 8.96 -2.80
N GLU A 53 -18.39 7.99 -3.43
CA GLU A 53 -18.46 6.61 -2.96
C GLU A 53 -17.65 5.67 -3.85
N VAL A 54 -17.00 4.69 -3.23
CA VAL A 54 -16.24 3.64 -3.94
C VAL A 54 -17.07 2.38 -4.02
N SER A 55 -17.15 1.81 -5.22
CA SER A 55 -17.78 0.53 -5.52
C SER A 55 -16.77 -0.41 -6.19
N PRO A 56 -16.64 -1.69 -5.76
CA PRO A 56 -17.25 -2.31 -4.59
C PRO A 56 -16.70 -1.74 -3.26
N VAL A 57 -17.38 -2.06 -2.13
CA VAL A 57 -16.95 -1.60 -0.80
C VAL A 57 -15.55 -2.10 -0.51
N MET A 58 -14.63 -1.15 -0.30
CA MET A 58 -13.23 -1.44 0.01
C MET A 58 -13.07 -1.95 1.44
N GLY A 59 -12.33 -3.03 1.63
CA GLY A 59 -11.97 -3.55 2.94
C GLY A 59 -10.87 -2.75 3.62
N GLN A 60 -10.59 -3.08 4.89
CA GLN A 60 -9.57 -2.38 5.68
C GLN A 60 -8.15 -2.58 5.10
N LYS A 61 -7.84 -3.78 4.59
CA LYS A 61 -6.52 -4.10 4.03
C LYS A 61 -6.25 -3.28 2.76
N GLU A 62 -7.24 -3.19 1.86
CA GLU A 62 -7.15 -2.40 0.64
C GLU A 62 -7.06 -0.91 0.95
N LYS A 63 -7.78 -0.44 1.99
CA LYS A 63 -7.68 0.94 2.49
C LYS A 63 -6.27 1.25 2.99
N ASP A 64 -5.67 0.39 3.82
CA ASP A 64 -4.32 0.60 4.35
C ASP A 64 -3.26 0.67 3.24
N ILE A 65 -3.40 -0.16 2.20
CA ILE A 65 -2.52 -0.12 1.01
C ILE A 65 -2.69 1.22 0.28
N LEU A 66 -3.92 1.70 0.10
CA LEU A 66 -4.18 2.99 -0.55
C LEU A 66 -3.62 4.17 0.27
N LYS A 67 -3.73 4.12 1.61
CA LYS A 67 -3.12 5.12 2.51
C LYS A 67 -1.60 5.15 2.35
N LYS A 68 -0.94 3.98 2.32
CA LYS A 68 0.50 3.87 2.07
C LYS A 68 0.92 4.46 0.72
N MET A 69 0.12 4.23 -0.33
CA MET A 69 0.35 4.86 -1.64
C MET A 69 0.33 6.39 -1.56
N TYR A 70 -0.59 6.98 -0.79
CA TYR A 70 -0.64 8.42 -0.58
C TYR A 70 0.59 8.94 0.20
N LEU A 71 1.02 8.24 1.25
CA LEU A 71 2.21 8.63 2.03
C LEU A 71 3.47 8.72 1.16
N ILE A 72 3.66 7.76 0.24
CA ILE A 72 4.76 7.80 -0.73
C ILE A 72 4.68 9.07 -1.60
N HIS A 73 3.48 9.41 -2.10
CA HIS A 73 3.27 10.63 -2.89
C HIS A 73 3.51 11.90 -2.07
N HIS A 74 3.09 11.91 -0.81
CA HIS A 74 3.32 13.02 0.11
C HIS A 74 4.82 13.29 0.31
N TYR A 75 5.60 12.26 0.64
CA TYR A 75 7.05 12.39 0.79
C TYR A 75 7.74 12.77 -0.52
N ASP A 76 7.24 12.32 -1.68
CA ASP A 76 7.77 12.72 -2.97
C ASP A 76 7.54 14.21 -3.26
N THR A 77 6.37 14.73 -2.89
CA THR A 77 6.07 16.16 -3.00
C THR A 77 6.99 16.98 -2.08
N LYS A 78 7.17 16.55 -0.83
CA LYS A 78 8.12 17.18 0.11
C LYS A 78 9.57 17.12 -0.37
N LEU A 79 9.97 16.03 -1.00
CA LEU A 79 11.29 15.91 -1.61
C LEU A 79 11.48 16.92 -2.75
N ARG A 80 10.49 17.06 -3.65
CA ARG A 80 10.54 18.04 -4.76
C ARG A 80 10.55 19.49 -4.23
N GLU A 81 9.73 19.79 -3.23
CA GLU A 81 9.72 21.10 -2.54
C GLU A 81 11.12 21.42 -1.96
N SER A 82 11.72 20.46 -1.26
CA SER A 82 13.05 20.62 -0.66
C SER A 82 14.15 20.84 -1.72
N LEU A 83 14.12 20.08 -2.81
CA LEU A 83 15.07 20.22 -3.93
C LEU A 83 14.89 21.56 -4.68
N GLY A 84 13.65 21.99 -4.92
CA GLY A 84 13.36 23.29 -5.52
C GLY A 84 13.83 24.46 -4.64
N ALA A 85 13.69 24.34 -3.31
CA ALA A 85 14.18 25.34 -2.37
C ALA A 85 15.70 25.30 -2.16
N ALA A 86 16.40 24.26 -2.63
CA ALA A 86 17.85 24.16 -2.58
C ALA A 86 18.52 24.87 -3.78
N SER A 87 17.83 25.00 -4.92
CA SER A 87 18.39 25.66 -6.10
C SER A 87 18.47 27.19 -5.98
N THR A 88 17.63 27.80 -5.15
CA THR A 88 17.55 29.26 -4.97
C THR A 88 18.44 29.81 -3.86
N ASP A 89 19.06 28.95 -3.05
CA ASP A 89 19.56 29.33 -1.73
C ASP A 89 21.03 28.90 -1.56
N THR A 90 21.95 29.79 -1.92
CA THR A 90 23.38 29.48 -2.13
C THR A 90 24.30 29.74 -0.93
N TRP A 91 23.79 30.22 0.21
CA TRP A 91 24.63 30.58 1.37
C TRP A 91 24.59 29.49 2.46
N VAL A 92 25.74 28.85 2.70
CA VAL A 92 25.85 27.66 3.57
C VAL A 92 26.46 27.97 4.93
N GLU A 93 27.36 28.95 5.05
CA GLU A 93 27.91 29.39 6.34
C GLU A 93 28.51 30.80 6.17
N ILE A 94 28.05 31.77 6.96
CA ILE A 94 28.70 33.08 7.08
C ILE A 94 29.32 33.11 8.47
N SER A 95 30.64 33.16 8.52
CA SER A 95 31.38 33.46 9.75
C SER A 95 31.91 34.88 9.65
N SER A 96 31.51 35.73 10.62
CA SER A 96 32.05 37.08 10.75
C SER A 96 32.19 37.42 12.23
N ASP A 97 33.37 37.89 12.59
CA ASP A 97 33.71 38.50 13.88
C ASP A 97 33.17 37.75 15.12
N GLY A 98 33.43 36.44 15.20
CA GLY A 98 33.08 35.60 16.36
C GLY A 98 31.63 35.08 16.38
N THR A 99 30.80 35.43 15.39
CA THR A 99 29.44 34.89 15.24
C THR A 99 29.34 33.97 14.03
N SER A 100 28.79 32.77 14.24
CA SER A 100 28.51 31.80 13.18
C SER A 100 27.01 31.54 13.11
N VAL A 101 26.40 31.80 11.95
CA VAL A 101 25.01 31.42 11.69
C VAL A 101 25.01 30.17 10.82
N ARG A 102 24.54 29.06 11.39
CA ARG A 102 24.37 27.79 10.67
C ARG A 102 22.91 27.61 10.28
N ARG A 103 22.67 27.54 8.98
CA ARG A 103 21.34 27.25 8.45
C ARG A 103 21.09 25.74 8.45
N VAL A 104 19.84 25.34 8.68
CA VAL A 104 19.41 23.94 8.61
C VAL A 104 19.83 23.33 7.27
N ASN A 105 20.43 22.14 7.31
CA ASN A 105 20.93 21.45 6.12
C ASN A 105 19.75 20.87 5.32
N LYS A 106 19.29 21.61 4.31
CA LYS A 106 18.22 21.20 3.39
C LYS A 106 18.55 19.92 2.62
N ILE A 107 19.83 19.65 2.35
CA ILE A 107 20.28 18.41 1.68
C ILE A 107 20.02 17.22 2.59
N GLN A 108 20.33 17.35 3.88
CA GLN A 108 20.06 16.31 4.88
C GLN A 108 18.54 16.06 5.00
N GLN A 109 17.71 17.11 4.95
CA GLN A 109 16.25 16.96 4.93
C GLN A 109 15.77 16.17 3.70
N SER A 110 16.29 16.49 2.51
CA SER A 110 16.00 15.72 1.29
C SER A 110 16.40 14.25 1.42
N GLN A 111 17.56 13.96 2.02
CA GLN A 111 18.01 12.58 2.29
C GLN A 111 17.08 11.86 3.28
N THR A 112 16.60 12.55 4.32
CA THR A 112 15.63 12.00 5.27
C THR A 112 14.32 11.67 4.58
N TYR A 113 13.76 12.57 3.76
CA TYR A 113 12.53 12.31 3.01
C TYR A 113 12.71 11.16 2.01
N GLN A 114 13.86 11.07 1.34
CA GLN A 114 14.17 9.96 0.45
C GLN A 114 14.22 8.63 1.20
N THR A 115 14.81 8.61 2.41
CA THR A 115 14.87 7.42 3.25
C THR A 115 13.48 7.00 3.73
N ALA A 116 12.68 7.95 4.23
CA ALA A 116 11.30 7.70 4.64
C ALA A 116 10.46 7.13 3.48
N LYS A 117 10.53 7.76 2.29
CA LYS A 117 9.86 7.28 1.07
C LYS A 117 10.24 5.84 0.75
N ARG A 118 11.53 5.49 0.83
CA ARG A 118 11.99 4.12 0.56
C ARG A 118 11.39 3.13 1.56
N THR A 119 11.40 3.44 2.85
CA THR A 119 10.78 2.60 3.88
C THR A 119 9.29 2.41 3.64
N GLU A 120 8.57 3.45 3.25
CA GLU A 120 7.15 3.34 2.91
C GLU A 120 6.90 2.50 1.66
N MET A 121 7.78 2.57 0.66
CA MET A 121 7.73 1.71 -0.54
C MET A 121 7.93 0.23 -0.17
N GLU A 122 8.91 -0.07 0.68
CA GLU A 122 9.16 -1.43 1.16
C GLU A 122 7.94 -1.99 1.94
N GLN A 123 7.34 -1.18 2.81
CA GLN A 123 6.13 -1.55 3.53
C GLN A 123 4.92 -1.75 2.59
N LEU A 124 4.77 -0.91 1.55
CA LEU A 124 3.72 -1.07 0.55
C LEU A 124 3.84 -2.41 -0.16
N ASP A 125 5.04 -2.81 -0.54
CA ASP A 125 5.29 -4.08 -1.23
C ASP A 125 5.03 -5.29 -0.32
N GLN A 126 5.39 -5.19 0.97
CA GLN A 126 5.05 -6.20 1.98
C GLN A 126 3.53 -6.34 2.15
N LEU A 127 2.81 -5.23 2.29
CA LEU A 127 1.34 -5.25 2.44
C LEU A 127 0.64 -5.80 1.20
N THR A 128 1.10 -5.42 0.01
CA THR A 128 0.57 -5.92 -1.27
C THR A 128 0.78 -7.44 -1.37
N SER A 129 1.96 -7.92 -0.97
CA SER A 129 2.29 -9.35 -0.99
C SER A 129 1.44 -10.13 0.03
N ALA A 130 1.33 -9.64 1.26
CA ALA A 130 0.48 -10.23 2.29
C ALA A 130 -1.00 -10.25 1.88
N TYR A 131 -1.49 -9.18 1.23
CA TYR A 131 -2.84 -9.13 0.70
C TYR A 131 -3.09 -10.23 -0.33
N LYS A 132 -2.19 -10.36 -1.33
CA LYS A 132 -2.28 -11.39 -2.37
C LYS A 132 -2.28 -12.79 -1.77
N ILE A 133 -1.35 -13.07 -0.85
CA ILE A 133 -1.30 -14.36 -0.15
C ILE A 133 -2.63 -14.63 0.57
N SER A 134 -3.17 -13.65 1.28
CA SER A 134 -4.43 -13.82 2.01
C SER A 134 -5.67 -14.01 1.14
N LYS A 135 -5.60 -13.64 -0.15
CA LYS A 135 -6.67 -13.86 -1.14
C LYS A 135 -6.52 -15.17 -1.91
N ILE A 136 -5.36 -15.82 -1.79
CA ILE A 136 -5.12 -17.14 -2.39
C ILE A 136 -5.62 -18.17 -1.38
N GLU A 137 -6.80 -18.72 -1.63
CA GLU A 137 -7.26 -19.94 -0.96
C GLU A 137 -6.85 -21.13 -1.82
N PRO A 138 -6.05 -22.09 -1.31
CA PRO A 138 -5.73 -23.29 -2.07
C PRO A 138 -7.02 -24.09 -2.26
N LEU A 139 -7.40 -24.34 -3.51
CA LEU A 139 -8.46 -25.29 -3.82
C LEU A 139 -8.02 -26.67 -3.35
N GLN A 140 -8.69 -27.20 -2.34
CA GLN A 140 -8.52 -28.59 -1.96
C GLN A 140 -9.03 -29.48 -3.09
N VAL A 141 -8.12 -30.21 -3.73
CA VAL A 141 -8.49 -31.31 -4.62
C VAL A 141 -8.59 -32.55 -3.74
N ALA A 142 -9.77 -32.80 -3.16
CA ALA A 142 -10.04 -34.11 -2.59
C ALA A 142 -10.17 -35.09 -3.76
N GLY A 143 -9.28 -36.08 -3.82
CA GLY A 143 -9.34 -37.12 -4.83
C GLY A 143 -10.63 -37.94 -4.65
N ASP A 144 -11.50 -37.92 -5.65
CA ASP A 144 -12.66 -38.81 -5.74
C ASP A 144 -12.26 -40.24 -6.18
N ASP A 145 -10.94 -40.50 -6.25
CA ASP A 145 -10.36 -41.76 -6.70
C ASP A 145 -10.29 -42.83 -5.60
N THR A 146 -11.20 -42.75 -4.62
CA THR A 146 -11.32 -43.77 -3.57
C THR A 146 -12.50 -44.67 -3.91
N VAL A 147 -12.22 -45.74 -4.66
CA VAL A 147 -13.20 -46.80 -4.90
C VAL A 147 -13.19 -47.76 -3.71
N GLU A 148 -14.35 -48.05 -3.12
CA GLU A 148 -14.46 -49.07 -2.07
C GLU A 148 -14.00 -50.43 -2.62
N GLY A 149 -12.96 -51.00 -2.01
CA GLY A 149 -12.50 -52.34 -2.33
C GLY A 149 -13.57 -53.37 -1.95
N THR A 150 -14.14 -54.06 -2.94
CA THR A 150 -15.06 -55.17 -2.71
C THR A 150 -14.26 -56.41 -2.31
N TYR A 151 -14.21 -56.70 -1.02
CA TYR A 151 -13.69 -57.98 -0.52
C TYR A 151 -14.77 -59.06 -0.67
N SER A 152 -14.60 -59.97 -1.64
CA SER A 152 -15.40 -61.19 -1.71
C SER A 152 -14.95 -62.15 -0.60
N ALA A 153 -15.83 -62.43 0.37
CA ALA A 153 -15.56 -63.34 1.48
C ALA A 153 -15.40 -64.82 1.07
N ASN A 154 -15.59 -65.16 -0.22
CA ASN A 154 -15.71 -66.54 -0.70
C ASN A 154 -14.58 -67.02 -1.62
N TYR A 155 -13.41 -66.38 -1.62
CA TYR A 155 -12.25 -66.98 -2.28
C TYR A 155 -11.62 -68.07 -1.40
N ILE A 156 -12.12 -69.29 -1.57
CA ILE A 156 -11.44 -70.50 -1.09
C ILE A 156 -10.14 -70.62 -1.90
N HIS A 157 -9.01 -70.25 -1.30
CA HIS A 157 -7.71 -70.65 -1.81
C HIS A 157 -7.57 -72.16 -1.65
N ILE A 158 -7.97 -72.92 -2.67
CA ILE A 158 -7.57 -74.32 -2.78
C ILE A 158 -6.06 -74.28 -3.03
N ARG A 159 -5.27 -74.51 -1.97
CA ARG A 159 -3.86 -74.86 -2.13
C ARG A 159 -3.84 -76.25 -2.74
N GLU A 160 -3.62 -76.34 -4.05
CA GLU A 160 -3.15 -77.57 -4.65
C GLU A 160 -1.79 -77.88 -3.99
N ARG A 161 -1.78 -78.91 -3.13
CA ARG A 161 -0.54 -79.55 -2.69
C ARG A 161 -0.16 -80.55 -3.77
N GLU A 162 1.07 -80.36 -4.26
CA GLU A 162 1.97 -81.31 -4.97
C GLU A 162 1.35 -82.45 -5.80
#